data_AF-A0A8H6WDR3-F1
#
_entry.id   AF-A0A8H6WDR3-F1
#
_cell.length_a   1.000
_cell.length_b   1.000
_cell.length_c   1.000
_cell.angle_alpha   90.00
_cell.angle_beta   90.00
_cell.angle_gamma   90.00
#
_symmetry.space_group_name_H-M   'P 1'
#
loop_
_entity.id
_entity.type
_entity.pdbx_description
1 polymer ?
#
loop_
_entity_poly.entity_id
_entity_poly.type
_entity_poly.pdbx_seq_one_letter_code
_entity_poly.pdbx_strand_id
1 'polypeptide(L)'
;MAYAQSIFKQYLGTTKGEGLRKAFSTLKRRGLQTASIKGPFHQSLEEAIYHVTEAHLLVEWKRAGQVSSLRELQRKSPTELKKMATTIVAERASTDALNKLAFEWDDNKAAIDEGLRQTIMYNRDALQYIVLDEAIKNGDVGMMEALLPTLLFRFIGGGNKKYQVEVLELLQGLEREWTLEVKQFIRENCWVINFVGRRNSHVPIDQAQEHNIKDIKVTYRSEGFKINWSYLKKLHPAIPVIRALCEHMEHEFGTDTRGKKHSAPRKDSSAKSFFSGPSGLSS
;
A
#
# COMPACT_ATOMS: atom_id res chain seq x y z
N MET A 1 7.17 -1.28 3.86
CA MET A 1 6.84 -1.72 5.25
C MET A 1 6.60 -0.58 6.24
N ALA A 2 7.47 0.42 6.34
CA ALA A 2 7.32 1.51 7.32
C ALA A 2 6.04 2.35 7.14
N TYR A 3 5.63 2.62 5.91
CA TYR A 3 4.41 3.39 5.64
C TYR A 3 3.14 2.64 6.09
N ALA A 4 2.96 1.38 5.68
CA ALA A 4 1.83 0.55 6.14
C ALA A 4 1.79 0.44 7.68
N GLN A 5 2.95 0.27 8.33
CA GLN A 5 3.03 0.26 9.80
C GLN A 5 2.66 1.61 10.42
N SER A 6 3.02 2.73 9.79
CA SER A 6 2.63 4.08 10.21
C SER A 6 1.11 4.25 10.17
N ILE A 7 0.46 3.83 9.06
CA ILE A 7 -1.01 3.78 8.93
C ILE A 7 -1.61 2.91 10.03
N PHE A 8 -1.09 1.70 10.22
CA PHE A 8 -1.57 0.78 11.24
C PHE A 8 -1.52 1.42 12.64
N LYS A 9 -0.38 1.99 13.03
CA LYS A 9 -0.21 2.59 14.37
C LYS A 9 -1.17 3.76 14.60
N GLN A 10 -1.34 4.62 13.60
CA GLN A 10 -2.20 5.80 13.72
C GLN A 10 -3.68 5.46 13.77
N TYR A 11 -4.13 4.47 12.98
CA TYR A 11 -5.54 4.17 12.79
C TYR A 11 -6.00 2.87 13.46
N LEU A 12 -5.17 2.21 14.28
CA LEU A 12 -5.53 0.95 14.92
C LEU A 12 -6.82 1.08 15.74
N GLY A 13 -6.88 2.10 16.59
CA GLY A 13 -8.02 2.35 17.47
C GLY A 13 -8.33 1.18 18.42
N THR A 14 -9.57 1.13 18.89
CA THR A 14 -10.08 0.05 19.75
C THR A 14 -11.13 -0.79 19.02
N THR A 15 -11.57 -1.90 19.60
CA THR A 15 -12.67 -2.71 19.03
C THR A 15 -14.03 -2.01 19.11
N LYS A 16 -14.20 -1.07 20.05
CA LYS A 16 -15.46 -0.33 20.27
C LYS A 16 -15.48 1.04 19.59
N GLY A 17 -14.31 1.61 19.26
CA GLY A 17 -14.19 2.88 18.55
C GLY A 17 -14.16 2.70 17.02
N GLU A 18 -14.21 3.81 16.30
CA GLU A 18 -13.94 3.83 14.87
C GLU A 18 -12.43 3.60 14.64
N GLY A 19 -12.06 2.69 13.72
CA GLY A 19 -10.67 2.34 13.47
C GLY A 19 -10.44 0.95 12.87
N LEU A 20 -9.20 0.67 12.50
CA LEU A 20 -8.79 -0.57 11.84
C LEU A 20 -9.09 -1.82 12.67
N ARG A 21 -9.03 -1.76 14.00
CA ARG A 21 -9.34 -2.90 14.86
C ARG A 21 -10.81 -3.32 14.77
N LYS A 22 -11.74 -2.37 14.67
CA LYS A 22 -13.18 -2.63 14.39
C LYS A 22 -13.36 -3.22 12.99
N ALA A 23 -12.68 -2.65 12.00
CA ALA A 23 -12.69 -3.16 10.63
C ALA A 23 -12.16 -4.61 10.54
N PHE A 24 -11.03 -4.92 11.16
CA PHE A 24 -10.44 -6.26 11.17
C PHE A 24 -11.35 -7.27 11.88
N SER A 25 -12.02 -6.86 12.96
CA SER A 25 -12.99 -7.71 13.66
C SER A 25 -14.20 -8.01 12.76
N THR A 26 -14.72 -7.00 12.07
CA THR A 26 -15.83 -7.12 11.11
C THR A 26 -15.45 -8.05 9.94
N LEU A 27 -14.25 -7.89 9.42
CA LEU A 27 -13.68 -8.71 8.34
C LEU A 27 -13.16 -10.07 8.82
N LYS A 28 -13.29 -10.40 10.12
CA LYS A 28 -12.78 -11.63 10.74
C LYS A 28 -11.28 -11.90 10.44
N ARG A 29 -10.48 -10.85 10.26
CA ARG A 29 -9.02 -10.95 10.03
C ARG A 29 -8.30 -11.19 11.36
N ARG A 30 -7.68 -12.36 11.51
CA ARG A 30 -6.89 -12.74 12.70
C ARG A 30 -5.43 -12.31 12.55
N GLY A 31 -4.73 -12.08 13.66
CA GLY A 31 -3.28 -11.78 13.67
C GLY A 31 -2.88 -10.32 13.42
N LEU A 32 -3.83 -9.41 13.23
CA LEU A 32 -3.59 -7.96 13.01
C LEU A 32 -3.82 -7.11 14.27
N GLN A 33 -3.81 -7.71 15.45
CA GLN A 33 -4.13 -6.99 16.70
C GLN A 33 -2.95 -6.17 17.24
N THR A 34 -1.72 -6.59 16.93
CA THR A 34 -0.47 -5.97 17.37
C THR A 34 0.50 -5.98 16.20
N ALA A 35 1.26 -4.89 16.03
CA ALA A 35 2.28 -4.82 14.99
C ALA A 35 3.32 -5.93 15.19
N SER A 36 3.58 -6.71 14.14
CA SER A 36 4.63 -7.73 14.12
C SER A 36 5.55 -7.50 12.93
N ILE A 37 6.84 -7.77 13.12
CA ILE A 37 7.84 -7.81 12.04
C ILE A 37 8.09 -9.23 11.53
N LYS A 38 7.41 -10.23 12.11
CA LYS A 38 7.57 -11.65 11.80
C LYS A 38 6.30 -12.22 11.16
N GLY A 39 6.50 -13.11 10.18
CA GLY A 39 5.44 -13.91 9.57
C GLY A 39 4.55 -13.13 8.58
N PRO A 40 3.33 -13.60 8.30
CA PRO A 40 2.46 -13.05 7.26
C PRO A 40 1.79 -11.72 7.64
N PHE A 41 2.18 -11.11 8.77
CA PHE A 41 1.58 -9.87 9.27
C PHE A 41 1.59 -8.76 8.23
N HIS A 42 2.73 -8.57 7.56
CA HIS A 42 2.90 -7.49 6.58
C HIS A 42 1.96 -7.63 5.39
N GLN A 43 1.93 -8.82 4.79
CA GLN A 43 1.02 -9.12 3.69
C GLN A 43 -0.44 -9.00 4.15
N SER A 44 -0.76 -9.55 5.32
CA SER A 44 -2.11 -9.50 5.88
C SER A 44 -2.57 -8.06 6.16
N LEU A 45 -1.64 -7.19 6.56
CA LEU A 45 -1.88 -5.78 6.83
C LEU A 45 -2.12 -5.01 5.53
N GLU A 46 -1.26 -5.22 4.54
CA GLU A 46 -1.40 -4.62 3.22
C GLU A 46 -2.76 -4.96 2.60
N GLU A 47 -3.10 -6.24 2.52
CA GLU A 47 -4.41 -6.69 2.03
C GLU A 47 -5.57 -6.08 2.84
N ALA A 48 -5.38 -5.88 4.15
CA ALA A 48 -6.41 -5.29 5.00
C ALA A 48 -6.59 -3.79 4.73
N ILE A 49 -5.50 -3.04 4.53
CA ILE A 49 -5.56 -1.64 4.10
C ILE A 49 -6.32 -1.55 2.77
N TYR A 50 -5.95 -2.36 1.78
CA TYR A 50 -6.65 -2.42 0.49
C TYR A 50 -8.16 -2.69 0.65
N HIS A 51 -8.54 -3.71 1.42
CA HIS A 51 -9.95 -4.06 1.58
C HIS A 51 -10.77 -3.00 2.31
N VAL A 52 -10.20 -2.37 3.35
CA VAL A 52 -10.89 -1.33 4.12
C VAL A 52 -11.03 -0.06 3.27
N THR A 53 -9.97 0.36 2.58
CA THR A 53 -10.03 1.50 1.66
C THR A 53 -11.00 1.25 0.51
N GLU A 54 -10.98 0.05 -0.10
CA GLU A 54 -11.94 -0.34 -1.14
C GLU A 54 -13.38 -0.22 -0.62
N ALA A 55 -13.69 -0.75 0.57
CA ALA A 55 -15.01 -0.65 1.16
C ALA A 55 -15.46 0.81 1.39
N HIS A 56 -14.59 1.66 1.95
CA HIS A 56 -14.88 3.08 2.15
C HIS A 56 -15.17 3.79 0.83
N LEU A 57 -14.32 3.59 -0.18
CA LEU A 57 -14.50 4.23 -1.49
C LEU A 57 -15.78 3.77 -2.16
N LEU A 58 -16.17 2.50 -2.05
CA LEU A 58 -17.43 2.00 -2.62
C LEU A 58 -18.65 2.68 -1.98
N VAL A 59 -18.60 3.00 -0.69
CA VAL A 59 -19.65 3.82 -0.04
C VAL A 59 -19.65 5.23 -0.61
N GLU A 60 -18.48 5.85 -0.76
CA GLU A 60 -18.37 7.20 -1.32
C GLU A 60 -18.78 7.29 -2.80
N TRP A 61 -18.55 6.23 -3.58
CA TRP A 61 -19.03 6.12 -4.97
C TRP A 61 -20.55 6.08 -5.05
N LYS A 62 -21.22 5.38 -4.13
CA LYS A 62 -22.69 5.43 -4.03
C LYS A 62 -23.18 6.82 -3.66
N ARG A 63 -22.53 7.49 -2.69
CA ARG A 63 -22.86 8.86 -2.27
C ARG A 63 -22.71 9.85 -3.43
N ALA A 64 -21.54 9.87 -4.07
CA ALA A 64 -21.23 10.81 -5.14
C ALA A 64 -22.07 10.56 -6.40
N GLY A 65 -22.37 9.31 -6.70
CA GLY A 65 -23.26 8.95 -7.81
C GLY A 65 -24.75 9.12 -7.51
N GLN A 66 -25.12 9.31 -6.24
CA GLN A 66 -26.51 9.30 -5.73
C GLN A 66 -27.26 8.03 -6.17
N VAL A 67 -26.59 6.88 -6.11
CA VAL A 67 -27.12 5.58 -6.54
C VAL A 67 -27.28 4.61 -5.38
N SER A 68 -28.30 3.77 -5.45
CA SER A 68 -28.53 2.72 -4.45
C SER A 68 -27.59 1.52 -4.65
N SER A 69 -27.26 1.24 -5.92
CA SER A 69 -26.41 0.14 -6.35
C SER A 69 -25.23 0.62 -7.19
N LEU A 70 -24.05 0.05 -6.93
CA LEU A 70 -22.83 0.33 -7.70
C LEU A 70 -22.97 -0.06 -9.18
N ARG A 71 -23.86 -1.01 -9.52
CA ARG A 71 -24.12 -1.38 -10.92
C ARG A 71 -24.69 -0.22 -11.73
N GLU A 72 -25.39 0.71 -11.09
CA GLU A 72 -25.95 1.88 -11.76
C GLU A 72 -24.86 2.84 -12.28
N LEU A 73 -23.68 2.83 -11.65
CA LEU A 73 -22.53 3.62 -12.10
C LEU A 73 -22.03 3.20 -13.50
N GLN A 74 -22.30 1.96 -13.93
CA GLN A 74 -21.93 1.50 -15.28
C GLN A 74 -22.68 2.26 -16.39
N ARG A 75 -23.78 2.94 -16.06
CA ARG A 75 -24.55 3.77 -17.01
C ARG A 75 -24.02 5.20 -17.12
N LYS A 76 -23.07 5.58 -16.27
CA LYS A 76 -22.48 6.92 -16.26
C LYS A 76 -21.35 6.98 -17.29
N SER A 77 -21.21 8.12 -17.94
CA SER A 77 -20.14 8.36 -18.89
C SER A 77 -18.77 8.45 -18.19
N PRO A 78 -17.65 8.20 -18.90
CA PRO A 78 -16.31 8.32 -18.32
C PRO A 78 -16.00 9.70 -17.72
N THR A 79 -16.54 10.78 -18.31
CA THR A 79 -16.35 12.15 -17.82
C THR A 79 -17.12 12.40 -16.52
N GLU A 80 -18.34 11.89 -16.41
CA GLU A 80 -19.11 11.91 -15.16
C GLU A 80 -18.40 11.13 -14.06
N LEU A 81 -17.92 9.91 -14.36
CA LEU A 81 -17.17 9.09 -13.40
C LEU A 81 -15.89 9.78 -12.94
N LYS A 82 -15.15 10.42 -13.86
CA LYS A 82 -13.97 11.20 -13.50
C LYS A 82 -14.33 12.36 -12.58
N LYS A 83 -15.41 13.09 -12.87
CA LYS A 83 -15.90 14.19 -12.01
C LYS A 83 -16.26 13.68 -10.62
N MET A 84 -16.97 12.55 -10.54
CA MET A 84 -17.31 11.91 -9.25
C MET A 84 -16.05 11.51 -8.47
N ALA A 85 -15.06 10.89 -9.12
CA ALA A 85 -13.80 10.53 -8.48
C ALA A 85 -13.08 11.76 -7.91
N THR A 86 -13.02 12.86 -8.67
CA THR A 86 -12.45 14.13 -8.21
C THR A 86 -13.21 14.67 -7.00
N THR A 87 -14.54 14.64 -7.01
CA THR A 87 -15.37 15.04 -5.87
C THR A 87 -15.11 14.18 -4.63
N ILE A 88 -15.03 12.86 -4.79
CA ILE A 88 -14.73 11.92 -3.69
C ILE A 88 -13.38 12.28 -3.05
N VAL A 89 -12.33 12.45 -3.86
CA VAL A 89 -11.01 12.82 -3.32
C VAL A 89 -11.08 14.18 -2.62
N ALA A 90 -11.66 15.19 -3.27
CA ALA A 90 -11.72 16.55 -2.76
C ALA A 90 -12.50 16.67 -1.43
N GLU A 91 -13.57 15.90 -1.25
CA GLU A 91 -14.46 16.00 -0.07
C GLU A 91 -14.21 14.93 0.98
N ARG A 92 -13.59 13.80 0.63
CA ARG A 92 -13.55 12.60 1.49
C ARG A 92 -12.18 11.97 1.65
N ALA A 93 -11.16 12.50 0.98
CA ALA A 93 -9.80 11.96 1.08
C ALA A 93 -8.72 13.04 0.86
N SER A 94 -8.99 14.29 1.22
CA SER A 94 -8.05 15.40 1.07
C SER A 94 -7.82 16.14 2.40
N THR A 95 -6.72 16.87 2.49
CA THR A 95 -6.48 17.80 3.61
C THR A 95 -7.47 18.97 3.56
N ASP A 96 -7.86 19.43 2.37
CA ASP A 96 -8.85 20.49 2.22
C ASP A 96 -10.21 20.10 2.80
N ALA A 97 -10.62 18.83 2.66
CA ALA A 97 -11.83 18.32 3.31
C ALA A 97 -11.76 18.42 4.83
N LEU A 98 -10.60 18.13 5.43
CA LEU A 98 -10.39 18.26 6.87
C LEU A 98 -10.41 19.72 7.31
N ASN A 99 -9.79 20.60 6.53
CA ASN A 99 -9.78 22.04 6.82
C ASN A 99 -11.19 22.62 6.74
N LYS A 100 -12.00 22.20 5.76
CA LYS A 100 -13.41 22.61 5.66
C LYS A 100 -14.22 22.15 6.87
N LEU A 101 -14.08 20.89 7.26
CA LEU A 101 -14.76 20.35 8.45
C LEU A 101 -14.36 21.12 9.73
N ALA A 102 -13.08 21.51 9.86
CA ALA A 102 -12.60 22.29 10.98
C ALA A 102 -13.14 23.73 10.97
N PHE A 103 -13.23 24.36 9.80
CA PHE A 103 -13.78 25.71 9.65
C PHE A 103 -15.28 25.76 9.95
N GLU A 104 -16.05 24.78 9.44
CA GLU A 104 -17.49 24.67 9.71
C GLU A 104 -17.80 24.49 11.21
N TRP A 105 -16.87 23.90 11.97
CA TRP A 105 -16.94 23.79 13.41
C TRP A 105 -16.74 25.14 14.12
N ASP A 106 -15.68 25.88 13.76
CA ASP A 106 -15.38 27.18 14.36
C ASP A 106 -16.54 28.17 14.19
N ASP A 107 -17.15 28.18 13.00
CA ASP A 107 -18.25 29.10 12.67
C ASP A 107 -19.57 28.71 13.34
N ASN A 108 -19.91 27.41 13.42
CA ASN A 108 -21.25 26.97 13.85
C ASN A 108 -21.30 26.37 15.27
N LYS A 109 -20.15 26.15 15.93
CA LYS A 109 -20.03 25.39 17.19
C LYS A 109 -20.79 24.05 17.20
N ALA A 110 -21.01 23.47 16.02
CA ALA A 110 -21.71 22.20 15.88
C ALA A 110 -20.83 21.05 16.44
N ALA A 111 -21.44 19.96 16.90
CA ALA A 111 -20.65 18.78 17.28
C ALA A 111 -19.92 18.22 16.04
N ILE A 112 -18.60 18.06 16.13
CA ILE A 112 -17.80 17.47 15.04
C ILE A 112 -18.22 16.00 14.89
N ASP A 113 -18.59 15.60 13.67
CA ASP A 113 -18.68 14.19 13.33
C ASP A 113 -17.27 13.59 13.29
N GLU A 114 -16.80 13.12 14.46
CA GLU A 114 -15.47 12.55 14.62
C GLU A 114 -15.30 11.27 13.78
N GLY A 115 -16.39 10.53 13.54
CA GLY A 115 -16.37 9.34 12.69
C GLY A 115 -16.07 9.70 11.23
N LEU A 116 -16.73 10.75 10.73
CA LEU A 116 -16.44 11.30 9.41
C LEU A 116 -15.01 11.85 9.34
N ARG A 117 -14.60 12.67 10.32
CA ARG A 117 -13.23 13.23 10.39
C ARG A 117 -12.18 12.14 10.30
N GLN A 118 -12.30 11.09 11.11
CA GLN A 118 -11.38 9.97 11.12
C GLN A 118 -11.39 9.19 9.80
N THR A 119 -12.56 9.03 9.17
CA THR A 119 -12.70 8.38 7.87
C THR A 119 -11.98 9.17 6.77
N ILE A 120 -12.12 10.50 6.75
CA ILE A 120 -11.42 11.38 5.79
C ILE A 120 -9.91 11.27 5.97
N MET A 121 -9.42 11.34 7.22
CA MET A 121 -8.00 11.19 7.53
C MET A 121 -7.46 9.84 7.05
N TYR A 122 -8.17 8.74 7.36
CA TYR A 122 -7.80 7.41 6.93
C TYR A 122 -7.76 7.29 5.41
N ASN A 123 -8.82 7.73 4.71
CA ASN A 123 -8.91 7.63 3.26
C ASN A 123 -7.78 8.40 2.57
N ARG A 124 -7.49 9.63 3.03
CA ARG A 124 -6.39 10.45 2.50
C ARG A 124 -5.05 9.68 2.58
N ASP A 125 -4.72 9.18 3.76
CA ASP A 125 -3.43 8.53 3.99
C ASP A 125 -3.34 7.15 3.32
N ALA A 126 -4.42 6.38 3.31
CA ALA A 126 -4.47 5.05 2.71
C ALA A 126 -4.46 5.12 1.18
N LEU A 127 -5.10 6.12 0.58
CA LEU A 127 -5.02 6.35 -0.86
C LEU A 127 -3.59 6.69 -1.28
N GLN A 128 -2.87 7.55 -0.55
CA GLN A 128 -1.47 7.85 -0.84
C GLN A 128 -0.57 6.61 -0.76
N TYR A 129 -0.84 5.71 0.19
CA TYR A 129 -0.16 4.41 0.26
C TYR A 129 -0.43 3.54 -0.97
N ILE A 130 -1.70 3.43 -1.39
CA ILE A 130 -2.09 2.65 -2.59
C ILE A 130 -1.49 3.26 -3.86
N VAL A 131 -1.50 4.59 -3.99
CA VAL A 131 -0.89 5.28 -5.13
C VAL A 131 0.62 5.02 -5.19
N LEU A 132 1.32 5.05 -4.05
CA LEU A 132 2.74 4.72 -4.00
C LEU A 132 2.99 3.26 -4.43
N ASP A 133 2.19 2.33 -3.92
CA ASP A 133 2.32 0.91 -4.24
C ASP A 133 2.05 0.63 -5.73
N GLU A 134 1.01 1.23 -6.31
CA GLU A 134 0.74 1.15 -7.74
C GLU A 134 1.81 1.85 -8.59
N ALA A 135 2.35 2.99 -8.14
CA ALA A 135 3.46 3.67 -8.81
C ALA A 135 4.70 2.77 -8.84
N ILE A 136 5.04 2.13 -7.71
CA ILE A 136 6.14 1.16 -7.63
C ILE A 136 5.93 0.05 -8.65
N LYS A 137 4.79 -0.65 -8.62
CA LYS A 137 4.56 -1.81 -9.49
C LYS A 137 4.55 -1.46 -10.98
N ASN A 138 4.05 -0.27 -11.32
CA ASN A 138 4.04 0.24 -12.69
C ASN A 138 5.37 0.88 -13.11
N GLY A 139 6.31 1.09 -12.18
CA GLY A 139 7.58 1.76 -12.44
C GLY A 139 7.44 3.27 -12.69
N ASP A 140 6.38 3.90 -12.16
CA ASP A 140 6.14 5.33 -12.27
C ASP A 140 6.97 6.10 -11.23
N VAL A 141 8.27 6.26 -11.54
CA VAL A 141 9.23 6.94 -10.69
C VAL A 141 8.85 8.41 -10.47
N GLY A 142 8.23 9.06 -11.46
CA GLY A 142 7.76 10.44 -11.32
C GLY A 142 6.71 10.58 -10.22
N MET A 143 5.73 9.67 -10.18
CA MET A 143 4.75 9.65 -9.09
C MET A 143 5.37 9.28 -7.74
N MET A 144 6.32 8.33 -7.72
CA MET A 144 7.05 8.00 -6.49
C MET A 144 7.79 9.22 -5.92
N GLU A 145 8.44 10.00 -6.79
CA GLU A 145 9.17 11.22 -6.42
C GLU A 145 8.23 12.31 -5.91
N ALA A 146 7.09 12.52 -6.59
CA ALA A 146 6.06 13.48 -6.16
C ALA A 146 5.49 13.17 -4.77
N LEU A 147 5.55 11.91 -4.33
CA LEU A 147 5.09 11.48 -3.00
C LEU A 147 6.15 11.64 -1.90
N LEU A 148 7.42 11.94 -2.22
CA LEU A 148 8.47 12.09 -1.21
C LEU A 148 8.17 13.12 -0.12
N PRO A 149 7.64 14.33 -0.40
CA PRO A 149 7.30 15.28 0.65
C PRO A 149 6.22 14.73 1.61
N THR A 150 5.21 14.05 1.04
CA THR A 150 4.16 13.38 1.82
C THR A 150 4.74 12.29 2.73
N LEU A 151 5.65 11.47 2.19
CA LEU A 151 6.33 10.43 2.93
C LEU A 151 7.22 11.00 4.04
N LEU A 152 7.91 12.11 3.79
CA LEU A 152 8.72 12.80 4.78
C LEU A 152 7.89 13.20 6.01
N PHE A 153 6.79 13.92 5.80
CA PHE A 153 5.89 14.32 6.89
C PHE A 153 5.28 13.11 7.61
N ARG A 154 4.94 12.05 6.87
CA ARG A 154 4.44 10.80 7.44
C ARG A 154 5.46 10.10 8.32
N PHE A 155 6.74 10.09 7.94
CA PHE A 155 7.80 9.47 8.72
C PHE A 155 8.18 10.31 9.94
N ILE A 156 8.18 11.64 9.82
CA ILE A 156 8.34 12.57 10.94
C ILE A 156 7.24 12.31 11.98
N GLY A 157 5.96 12.41 11.57
CA GLY A 157 4.83 12.22 12.48
C GLY A 157 4.72 10.79 13.04
N GLY A 158 5.19 9.79 12.29
CA GLY A 158 5.20 8.39 12.72
C GLY A 158 6.41 7.98 13.57
N GLY A 159 7.36 8.89 13.85
CA GLY A 159 8.57 8.60 14.62
C GLY A 159 9.58 7.68 13.91
N ASN A 160 9.52 7.60 12.58
CA ASN A 160 10.37 6.71 11.77
C ASN A 160 11.66 7.43 11.34
N LYS A 161 12.51 7.79 12.31
CA LYS A 161 13.68 8.67 12.10
C LYS A 161 14.65 8.22 10.99
N LYS A 162 14.88 6.90 10.84
CA LYS A 162 15.73 6.38 9.77
C LYS A 162 15.16 6.73 8.39
N TYR A 163 13.91 6.36 8.14
CA TYR A 163 13.23 6.66 6.87
C TYR A 163 13.03 8.17 6.64
N GLN A 164 12.87 8.96 7.70
CA GLN A 164 12.88 10.41 7.60
C GLN A 164 14.21 10.92 7.03
N VAL A 165 15.34 10.48 7.57
CA VAL A 165 16.67 10.90 7.11
C VAL A 165 16.89 10.47 5.65
N GLU A 166 16.60 9.21 5.31
CA GLU A 166 16.73 8.73 3.92
C GLU A 166 15.92 9.56 2.91
N VAL A 167 14.67 9.90 3.23
CA VAL A 167 13.83 10.74 2.35
C VAL A 167 14.37 12.17 2.28
N LEU A 168 14.89 12.71 3.38
CA LEU A 168 15.46 14.06 3.40
C LEU A 168 16.74 14.16 2.58
N GLU A 169 17.65 13.19 2.70
CA GLU A 169 18.86 13.08 1.89
C GLU A 169 18.52 12.96 0.39
N LEU A 170 17.52 12.13 0.06
CA LEU A 170 17.06 12.00 -1.32
C LEU A 170 16.48 13.31 -1.88
N LEU A 171 15.64 14.01 -1.10
CA LEU A 171 15.12 15.32 -1.50
C LEU A 171 16.22 16.37 -1.64
N GLN A 172 17.19 16.39 -0.72
CA GLN A 172 18.32 17.31 -0.79
C GLN A 172 19.16 17.06 -2.05
N GLY A 173 19.45 15.79 -2.36
CA GLY A 173 20.09 15.39 -3.60
C GLY A 173 19.32 15.85 -4.84
N LEU A 174 18.03 15.51 -4.91
CA LEU A 174 17.17 15.81 -6.06
C LEU A 174 16.91 17.30 -6.26
N GLU A 175 16.82 18.11 -5.21
CA GLU A 175 16.42 19.51 -5.31
C GLU A 175 17.61 20.47 -5.33
N ARG A 176 18.72 20.13 -4.66
CA ARG A 176 19.80 21.10 -4.38
C ARG A 176 21.17 20.68 -4.86
N GLU A 177 21.54 19.41 -4.74
CA GLU A 177 22.95 19.01 -4.86
C GLU A 177 23.31 18.33 -6.16
N TRP A 178 22.43 17.47 -6.69
CA TRP A 178 22.76 16.66 -7.84
C TRP A 178 22.63 17.43 -9.15
N THR A 179 23.52 17.15 -10.09
CA THR A 179 23.40 17.63 -11.47
C THR A 179 22.24 16.92 -12.18
N LEU A 180 21.81 17.44 -13.32
CA LEU A 180 20.71 16.84 -14.08
C LEU A 180 21.01 15.40 -14.51
N GLU A 181 22.27 15.13 -14.87
CA GLU A 181 22.74 13.80 -15.28
C GLU A 181 22.63 12.80 -14.14
N VAL A 182 23.01 13.19 -12.92
CA VAL A 182 22.89 12.34 -11.73
C VAL A 182 21.42 12.10 -11.39
N LYS A 183 20.56 13.14 -11.43
CA LYS A 183 19.12 12.97 -11.17
C LYS A 183 18.49 12.00 -12.16
N GLN A 184 18.82 12.13 -13.45
CA GLN A 184 18.33 11.25 -14.50
C GLN A 184 18.79 9.80 -14.26
N PHE A 185 20.09 9.60 -14.00
CA PHE A 185 20.64 8.29 -13.71
C PHE A 185 19.93 7.61 -12.52
N ILE A 186 19.75 8.34 -11.42
CA ILE A 186 19.07 7.84 -10.22
C ILE A 186 17.63 7.44 -10.53
N ARG A 187 16.85 8.31 -11.20
CA ARG A 187 15.45 8.06 -11.55
C ARG A 187 15.29 6.85 -12.46
N GLU A 188 16.19 6.68 -13.43
CA GLU A 188 16.09 5.60 -14.42
C GLU A 188 16.56 4.24 -13.89
N ASN A 189 17.50 4.22 -12.93
CA ASN A 189 18.24 2.99 -12.62
C ASN A 189 18.20 2.55 -11.14
N CYS A 190 17.85 3.43 -10.20
CA CYS A 190 18.12 3.15 -8.78
C CYS A 190 16.87 2.91 -7.91
N TRP A 191 15.66 3.15 -8.42
CA TRP A 191 14.45 3.13 -7.59
C TRP A 191 13.77 1.76 -7.61
N VAL A 192 13.57 1.24 -8.82
CA VAL A 192 12.83 0.00 -9.06
C VAL A 192 13.53 -0.86 -10.09
N ILE A 193 13.26 -2.15 -10.04
CA ILE A 193 13.75 -3.13 -11.01
C ILE A 193 12.61 -4.05 -11.43
N ASN A 194 12.63 -4.49 -12.70
CA ASN A 194 11.67 -5.44 -13.24
C ASN A 194 12.38 -6.69 -13.75
N PHE A 195 12.35 -7.76 -12.95
CA PHE A 195 12.98 -9.03 -13.33
C PHE A 195 12.29 -9.75 -14.48
N VAL A 196 10.98 -9.50 -14.68
CA VAL A 196 10.13 -10.29 -15.59
C VAL A 196 9.87 -9.55 -16.90
N GLY A 197 10.09 -8.23 -16.93
CA GLY A 197 9.78 -7.38 -18.08
C GLY A 197 8.29 -7.20 -18.34
N ARG A 198 7.41 -7.56 -17.37
CA ARG A 198 5.95 -7.42 -17.50
C ARG A 198 5.49 -6.11 -16.86
N ARG A 199 4.31 -5.63 -17.26
CA ARG A 199 3.67 -4.53 -16.54
C ARG A 199 3.25 -5.00 -15.14
N ASN A 200 3.25 -4.09 -14.17
CA ASN A 200 2.82 -4.37 -12.80
C ASN A 200 3.71 -5.42 -12.07
N SER A 201 4.98 -5.52 -12.44
CA SER A 201 5.94 -6.47 -11.84
C SER A 201 7.25 -5.83 -11.39
N HIS A 202 7.31 -4.49 -11.35
CA HIS A 202 8.43 -3.79 -10.74
C HIS A 202 8.43 -4.01 -9.23
N VAL A 203 9.63 -4.06 -8.65
CA VAL A 203 9.84 -4.09 -7.20
C VAL A 203 10.88 -3.04 -6.81
N PRO A 204 10.83 -2.49 -5.58
CA PRO A 204 11.88 -1.61 -5.08
C PRO A 204 13.25 -2.30 -5.10
N ILE A 205 14.30 -1.55 -5.39
CA ILE A 205 15.66 -2.13 -5.49
C ILE A 205 16.12 -2.81 -4.19
N ASP A 206 15.75 -2.25 -3.04
CA ASP A 206 16.06 -2.81 -1.71
C ASP A 206 15.39 -4.19 -1.54
N GLN A 207 14.13 -4.32 -1.95
CA GLN A 207 13.43 -5.60 -1.92
C GLN A 207 14.05 -6.62 -2.89
N ALA A 208 14.49 -6.17 -4.07
CA ALA A 208 15.23 -7.01 -5.00
C ALA A 208 16.55 -7.51 -4.41
N GLN A 209 17.27 -6.65 -3.67
CA GLN A 209 18.47 -7.06 -2.94
C GLN A 209 18.14 -8.04 -1.81
N GLU A 210 17.05 -7.83 -1.06
CA GLU A 210 16.58 -8.77 -0.05
C GLU A 210 16.29 -10.15 -0.64
N HIS A 211 15.62 -10.20 -1.80
CA HIS A 211 15.39 -11.45 -2.52
C HIS A 211 16.71 -12.13 -2.93
N ASN A 212 17.67 -11.37 -3.45
CA ASN A 212 18.99 -11.93 -3.82
C ASN A 212 19.74 -12.47 -2.59
N ILE A 213 19.72 -11.76 -1.46
CA ILE A 213 20.33 -12.21 -0.21
C ILE A 213 19.66 -13.49 0.29
N LYS A 214 18.32 -13.55 0.23
CA LYS A 214 17.56 -14.74 0.63
C LYS A 214 17.91 -15.95 -0.25
N ASP A 215 18.02 -15.75 -1.56
CA ASP A 215 18.39 -16.83 -2.48
C ASP A 215 19.79 -17.38 -2.20
N ILE A 216 20.74 -16.50 -1.92
CA ILE A 216 22.11 -16.87 -1.57
C ILE A 216 22.17 -17.64 -0.23
N LYS A 217 21.48 -17.13 0.80
CA LYS A 217 21.66 -17.62 2.18
C LYS A 217 20.70 -18.74 2.57
N VAL A 218 19.54 -18.81 1.93
CA VAL A 218 18.43 -19.68 2.35
C VAL A 218 18.02 -20.63 1.23
N THR A 219 17.62 -20.11 0.06
CA THR A 219 17.00 -20.92 -0.99
C THR A 219 17.97 -21.88 -1.67
N TYR A 220 19.10 -21.37 -2.14
CA TYR A 220 20.11 -22.12 -2.90
C TYR A 220 21.39 -22.33 -2.09
N ARG A 221 21.30 -22.23 -0.76
CA ARG A 221 22.44 -22.52 0.10
C ARG A 221 22.91 -23.95 -0.17
N SER A 222 24.20 -24.17 -0.36
CA SER A 222 24.73 -25.52 -0.32
C SER A 222 24.67 -26.03 1.12
N GLU A 223 24.19 -27.25 1.35
CA GLU A 223 24.20 -27.83 2.69
C GLU A 223 25.57 -28.46 2.95
N GLY A 224 26.36 -27.90 3.87
CA GLY A 224 27.65 -28.48 4.26
C GLY A 224 28.48 -27.63 5.24
N PHE A 225 29.15 -28.31 6.18
CA PHE A 225 29.90 -27.69 7.29
C PHE A 225 31.13 -26.83 6.89
N LYS A 226 31.49 -26.73 5.61
CA LYS A 226 32.69 -26.00 5.13
C LYS A 226 32.48 -25.35 3.75
N ILE A 227 31.49 -24.48 3.61
CA ILE A 227 31.38 -23.64 2.41
C ILE A 227 32.48 -22.58 2.48
N ASN A 228 33.38 -22.57 1.50
CA ASN A 228 34.42 -21.56 1.36
C ASN A 228 34.00 -20.47 0.35
N TRP A 229 34.64 -19.30 0.44
CA TRP A 229 34.37 -18.16 -0.43
C TRP A 229 34.53 -18.47 -1.93
N SER A 230 35.44 -19.39 -2.29
CA SER A 230 35.66 -19.79 -3.68
C SER A 230 34.45 -20.54 -4.26
N TYR A 231 33.75 -21.34 -3.45
CA TYR A 231 32.51 -22.00 -3.86
C TYR A 231 31.37 -20.98 -4.03
N LEU A 232 31.18 -20.06 -3.09
CA LEU A 232 30.18 -19.00 -3.20
C LEU A 232 30.38 -18.14 -4.46
N LYS A 233 31.64 -17.82 -4.80
CA LYS A 233 31.99 -17.07 -6.02
C LYS A 233 31.57 -17.80 -7.30
N LYS A 234 31.55 -19.14 -7.30
CA LYS A 234 31.07 -19.95 -8.43
C LYS A 234 29.54 -20.06 -8.45
N LEU A 235 28.93 -20.21 -7.28
CA LEU A 235 27.49 -20.43 -7.17
C LEU A 235 26.66 -19.17 -7.44
N HIS A 236 27.05 -18.01 -6.88
CA HIS A 236 26.21 -16.80 -6.95
C HIS A 236 25.89 -16.35 -8.38
N PRO A 237 26.84 -16.34 -9.35
CA PRO A 237 26.52 -15.99 -10.73
C PRO A 237 25.57 -16.99 -11.42
N ALA A 238 25.50 -18.23 -10.93
CA ALA A 238 24.63 -19.27 -11.48
C ALA A 238 23.19 -19.24 -10.91
N ILE A 239 22.96 -18.57 -9.78
CA ILE A 239 21.63 -18.50 -9.13
C ILE A 239 20.52 -18.03 -10.07
N PRO A 240 20.68 -16.98 -10.90
CA PRO A 240 19.63 -16.57 -11.83
C PRO A 240 19.24 -17.66 -12.83
N VAL A 241 20.21 -18.45 -13.30
CA VAL A 241 19.98 -19.57 -14.23
C VAL A 241 19.26 -20.72 -13.52
N ILE A 242 19.70 -21.05 -12.30
CA ILE A 242 19.05 -22.08 -11.47
C ILE A 242 17.59 -21.69 -11.21
N ARG A 243 17.33 -20.43 -10.87
CA ARG A 243 15.97 -19.91 -10.64
C ARG A 243 15.10 -20.06 -11.88
N ALA A 244 15.59 -19.63 -13.05
CA ALA A 244 14.85 -19.75 -14.31
C ALA A 244 14.56 -21.21 -14.67
N LEU A 245 15.51 -22.13 -14.41
CA LEU A 245 15.32 -23.56 -14.63
C LEU A 245 14.26 -24.14 -13.68
N CYS A 246 14.30 -23.79 -12.40
CA CYS A 246 13.29 -24.21 -11.42
C CYS A 246 11.90 -23.72 -11.81
N GLU A 247 11.75 -22.45 -12.17
CA GLU A 247 10.46 -21.88 -12.63
C GLU A 247 9.96 -22.56 -13.91
N HIS A 248 10.85 -22.86 -14.86
CA HIS A 248 10.49 -23.60 -16.06
C HIS A 248 10.02 -25.02 -15.74
N MET A 249 10.74 -25.75 -14.89
CA MET A 249 10.31 -27.09 -14.46
C MET A 249 8.98 -27.05 -13.70
N GLU A 250 8.80 -26.10 -12.78
CA GLU A 250 7.53 -25.91 -12.06
C GLU A 250 6.34 -25.71 -13.02
N HIS A 251 6.56 -24.96 -14.09
CA HIS A 251 5.59 -24.72 -15.14
C HIS A 251 5.26 -25.98 -15.94
N GLU A 252 6.28 -26.67 -16.46
CA GLU A 252 6.13 -27.88 -17.29
C GLU A 252 5.42 -29.01 -16.53
N PHE A 253 5.74 -29.19 -15.24
CA PHE A 253 5.13 -30.23 -14.41
C PHE A 253 3.81 -29.82 -13.76
N GLY A 254 3.32 -28.59 -14.01
CA GLY A 254 2.08 -28.09 -13.42
C GLY A 254 2.10 -28.00 -11.89
N THR A 255 3.28 -27.99 -11.27
CA THR A 255 3.44 -27.90 -9.81
C THR A 255 3.26 -26.48 -9.28
N ASP A 256 3.03 -25.50 -10.17
CA ASP A 256 2.60 -24.12 -9.89
C ASP A 256 1.27 -24.01 -9.10
N THR A 257 0.67 -25.15 -8.74
CA THR A 257 -0.63 -25.29 -8.06
C THR A 257 -0.61 -24.95 -6.57
N ARG A 258 0.53 -24.62 -5.97
CA ARG A 258 0.63 -24.13 -4.56
C ARG A 258 1.28 -22.74 -4.46
N GLY A 259 0.48 -21.73 -4.77
CA GLY A 259 0.42 -20.49 -3.96
C GLY A 259 1.64 -19.58 -3.92
N LYS A 260 2.11 -19.04 -5.06
CA LYS A 260 2.74 -17.69 -5.07
C LYS A 260 1.69 -16.57 -4.96
N LYS A 261 0.43 -16.87 -5.29
CA LYS A 261 -0.74 -16.06 -4.93
C LYS A 261 -1.41 -16.73 -3.75
N HIS A 262 -1.23 -16.18 -2.55
CA HIS A 262 -2.13 -16.49 -1.46
C HIS A 262 -3.54 -16.11 -1.92
N SER A 263 -4.44 -17.10 -1.99
CA SER A 263 -5.83 -16.87 -2.32
C SER A 263 -6.37 -15.82 -1.37
N ALA A 264 -6.63 -14.61 -1.88
CA ALA A 264 -7.19 -13.52 -1.09
C ALA A 264 -8.49 -14.03 -0.42
N PRO A 265 -8.70 -13.77 0.88
CA PRO A 265 -9.94 -14.13 1.53
C PRO A 265 -11.12 -13.53 0.74
N ARG A 266 -12.16 -14.34 0.49
CA ARG A 266 -13.31 -14.02 -0.39
C ARG A 266 -13.80 -12.57 -0.17
N LYS A 267 -13.69 -11.74 -1.21
CA LYS A 267 -14.09 -10.31 -1.21
C LYS A 267 -15.59 -10.10 -0.96
N ASP A 268 -16.44 -11.02 -1.41
CA ASP A 268 -17.90 -10.82 -1.45
C ASP A 268 -18.61 -10.78 -0.09
N SER A 269 -18.04 -11.39 0.97
CA SER A 269 -18.60 -11.29 2.31
C SER A 269 -18.24 -9.99 3.02
N SER A 270 -17.18 -9.31 2.56
CA SER A 270 -16.56 -8.17 3.24
C SER A 270 -17.31 -6.86 3.00
N ALA A 271 -17.76 -6.64 1.76
CA ALA A 271 -18.51 -5.44 1.41
C ALA A 271 -19.89 -5.42 2.09
N LYS A 272 -20.61 -6.57 2.08
CA LYS A 272 -21.95 -6.68 2.69
C LYS A 272 -21.96 -6.42 4.20
N SER A 273 -20.91 -6.80 4.94
CA SER A 273 -20.83 -6.55 6.38
C SER A 273 -20.62 -5.09 6.75
N PHE A 274 -19.96 -4.29 5.89
CA PHE A 274 -19.87 -2.83 6.08
C PHE A 274 -21.20 -2.14 5.72
N PHE A 275 -21.95 -2.67 4.75
CA PHE A 275 -23.26 -2.15 4.36
C PHE A 275 -24.41 -2.49 5.34
N SER A 276 -24.18 -3.35 6.34
CA SER A 276 -25.22 -3.83 7.28
C SER A 276 -25.14 -3.22 8.70
N GLY A 277 -24.36 -2.15 8.91
CA GLY A 277 -24.40 -1.36 10.15
C GLY A 277 -25.69 -0.53 10.25
N PRO A 278 -26.20 -0.25 11.45
CA PRO A 278 -27.59 0.18 11.64
C PRO A 278 -27.87 1.50 10.95
N SER A 279 -28.88 1.48 10.09
CA SER A 279 -29.66 2.63 9.62
C SER A 279 -30.14 3.43 10.83
N GLY A 280 -29.41 4.50 11.14
CA GLY A 280 -29.69 5.41 12.25
C GLY A 280 -29.48 6.85 11.82
N LEU A 281 -30.07 7.25 10.70
CA LEU A 281 -30.36 8.64 10.38
C LEU A 281 -31.81 8.69 9.88
N SER A 282 -32.73 8.66 10.84
CA SER A 282 -34.07 9.19 10.69
C SER A 282 -34.12 10.53 11.41
N SER A 283 -34.73 11.50 10.74
CA SER A 283 -34.95 12.93 11.07
C SER A 283 -33.72 13.82 11.06
#